data_AF-A0AAU3K2Y6-F1
#
_entry.id   AF-A0AAU3K2Y6-F1
#
_cell.length_a   1.000
_cell.length_b   1.000
_cell.length_c   1.000
_cell.angle_alpha   90.00
_cell.angle_beta   90.00
_cell.angle_gamma   90.00
#
_symmetry.space_group_name_H-M   'P 1'
#
loop_
_entity.id
_entity.type
_entity.pdbx_description
1 polymer ?
#
loop_
_entity_poly.entity_id
_entity_poly.type
_entity_poly.pdbx_seq_one_letter_code
_entity_poly.pdbx_strand_id
1 'polypeptide(L)'
;MSDIRECGIVCPTDWAELAIEPTNNVKRWARSTAAELRERSRAAGYDVDAKVLERDLRARTEDSRRRDPFYAFALYPDGFDNALATLEIDLIHPDAAVPRITLDWLAETFSAHDFGPPLITPTDIPIGPAVRIRQNFATAATSSGDPGILLETITYGVLPTGAESALVFLMSWTVPGIADEMEEAAADIVKTLSVAF
;
A
#
# COMPACT_ATOMS: atom_id res chain seq x y z
N MET A 1 -2.90 -26.86 7.64
CA MET A 1 -2.98 -25.39 7.57
C MET A 1 -4.12 -25.07 6.62
N SER A 2 -4.70 -23.87 6.71
CA SER A 2 -5.92 -23.51 5.98
C SER A 2 -5.64 -22.38 5.00
N ASP A 3 -6.40 -22.34 3.91
CA ASP A 3 -6.41 -21.21 3.00
C ASP A 3 -7.11 -20.02 3.64
N ILE A 4 -6.59 -18.82 3.39
CA ILE A 4 -7.21 -17.57 3.86
C ILE A 4 -8.44 -17.31 2.99
N ARG A 5 -9.63 -17.28 3.60
CA ARG A 5 -10.90 -16.99 2.91
C ARG A 5 -11.25 -15.51 2.94
N GLU A 6 -10.90 -14.85 4.03
CA GLU A 6 -11.15 -13.43 4.24
C GLU A 6 -9.88 -12.79 4.81
N CYS A 7 -9.53 -11.62 4.29
CA CYS A 7 -8.52 -10.74 4.86
C CYS A 7 -9.20 -9.41 5.17
N GLY A 8 -8.96 -8.85 6.34
CA GLY A 8 -9.49 -7.56 6.75
C GLY A 8 -8.38 -6.60 7.15
N ILE A 9 -8.59 -5.32 6.88
CA ILE A 9 -7.71 -4.21 7.26
C ILE A 9 -8.58 -3.02 7.66
N VAL A 10 -8.12 -2.21 8.62
CA VAL A 10 -8.77 -0.96 8.99
C VAL A 10 -7.79 0.19 8.76
N CYS A 11 -8.11 1.04 7.79
CA CYS A 11 -7.34 2.25 7.52
C CYS A 11 -8.03 3.48 8.15
N PRO A 12 -7.26 4.51 8.58
CA PRO A 12 -7.81 5.78 9.01
C PRO A 12 -8.65 6.47 7.91
N THR A 13 -9.47 7.46 8.29
CA THR A 13 -10.47 8.07 7.40
C THR A 13 -9.89 8.91 6.25
N ASP A 14 -8.59 9.16 6.27
CA ASP A 14 -7.82 9.79 5.20
C ASP A 14 -7.20 8.82 4.20
N TRP A 15 -7.42 7.53 4.38
CA TRP A 15 -7.13 6.51 3.38
C TRP A 15 -8.39 6.21 2.58
N ALA A 16 -8.36 6.53 1.29
CA ALA A 16 -9.40 6.15 0.35
C ALA A 16 -9.10 4.75 -0.21
N GLU A 17 -10.02 3.81 -0.04
CA GLU A 17 -9.98 2.50 -0.69
C GLU A 17 -10.17 2.65 -2.20
N LEU A 18 -9.20 2.16 -2.97
CA LEU A 18 -9.18 2.27 -4.42
C LEU A 18 -10.10 1.23 -5.05
N ALA A 19 -10.92 1.64 -6.03
CA ALA A 19 -11.84 0.76 -6.74
C ALA A 19 -11.12 -0.17 -7.75
N ILE A 20 -10.31 -1.10 -7.26
CA ILE A 20 -9.44 -1.96 -8.06
C ILE A 20 -10.18 -3.12 -8.73
N GLU A 21 -11.38 -3.50 -8.28
CA GLU A 21 -12.11 -4.60 -8.93
C GLU A 21 -12.42 -4.27 -10.40
N PRO A 22 -12.16 -5.19 -11.35
CA PRO A 22 -12.34 -4.93 -12.79
C PRO A 22 -13.74 -4.45 -13.18
N THR A 23 -14.76 -4.88 -12.42
CA THR A 23 -16.17 -4.52 -12.63
C THR A 23 -16.50 -3.08 -12.24
N ASN A 24 -15.67 -2.42 -11.42
CA ASN A 24 -15.95 -1.07 -10.94
C ASN A 24 -15.73 -0.04 -12.06
N ASN A 25 -16.64 0.93 -12.17
CA ASN A 25 -16.48 2.09 -13.05
C ASN A 25 -15.58 3.14 -12.37
N VAL A 26 -14.27 3.07 -12.63
CA VAL A 26 -13.23 3.93 -12.02
C VAL A 26 -13.55 5.41 -12.16
N LYS A 27 -14.05 5.85 -13.32
CA LYS A 27 -14.38 7.27 -13.55
C LYS A 27 -15.52 7.74 -12.65
N ARG A 28 -16.56 6.92 -12.50
CA ARG A 28 -17.71 7.26 -11.63
C ARG A 28 -17.31 7.24 -10.17
N TRP A 29 -16.58 6.22 -9.75
CA TRP A 29 -16.05 6.09 -8.39
C TRP A 29 -15.17 7.29 -8.03
N ALA A 30 -14.16 7.59 -8.85
CA ALA A 30 -13.20 8.67 -8.56
C ALA A 30 -13.88 10.04 -8.43
N ARG A 31 -14.92 10.31 -9.24
CA ARG A 31 -15.72 11.54 -9.09
C ARG A 31 -16.45 11.61 -7.75
N SER A 32 -17.06 10.50 -7.32
CA SER A 32 -17.77 10.44 -6.03
C SER A 32 -16.80 10.64 -4.88
N THR A 33 -15.71 9.88 -4.86
CA THR A 33 -14.68 9.94 -3.83
C THR A 33 -13.98 11.30 -3.79
N ALA A 34 -13.68 11.91 -4.95
CA ALA A 34 -13.14 13.27 -5.01
C ALA A 34 -14.08 14.32 -4.39
N ALA A 35 -15.40 14.16 -4.56
CA ALA A 35 -16.37 15.06 -3.94
C ALA A 35 -16.41 14.90 -2.42
N GLU A 36 -16.34 13.67 -1.91
CA GLU A 36 -16.29 13.36 -0.47
C GLU A 36 -15.01 13.90 0.18
N LEU A 37 -13.85 13.67 -0.43
CA LEU A 37 -12.56 14.18 0.04
C LEU A 37 -12.51 15.71 0.03
N ARG A 38 -13.08 16.34 -1.00
CA ARG A 38 -13.18 17.80 -1.07
C ARG A 38 -14.08 18.37 0.02
N GLU A 39 -15.23 17.74 0.28
CA GLU A 39 -16.14 18.20 1.33
C GLU A 39 -15.48 18.08 2.71
N ARG A 40 -14.77 16.99 2.97
CA ARG A 40 -14.00 16.81 4.21
C ARG A 40 -12.89 17.86 4.35
N SER A 41 -12.12 18.10 3.29
CA SER A 41 -11.10 19.16 3.27
C SER A 41 -11.70 20.54 3.51
N ARG A 42 -12.88 20.82 2.94
CA ARG A 42 -13.62 22.07 3.15
C ARG A 42 -14.08 22.24 4.59
N ALA A 43 -14.55 21.17 5.22
CA ALA A 43 -14.91 21.18 6.64
C ALA A 43 -13.70 21.48 7.54
N ALA A 44 -12.49 21.08 7.11
CA ALA A 44 -11.23 21.41 7.77
C ALA A 44 -10.65 22.80 7.40
N GLY A 45 -11.35 23.57 6.55
CA GLY A 45 -10.96 24.94 6.18
C GLY A 45 -10.07 25.05 4.94
N TYR A 46 -9.89 23.97 4.18
CA TYR A 46 -9.10 23.95 2.95
C TYR A 46 -9.99 23.94 1.70
N ASP A 47 -9.52 24.55 0.61
CA ASP A 47 -10.13 24.40 -0.72
C ASP A 47 -9.17 23.62 -1.62
N VAL A 48 -9.57 22.40 -1.96
CA VAL A 48 -8.82 21.47 -2.81
C VAL A 48 -9.48 21.34 -4.18
N ASP A 49 -8.70 21.12 -5.22
CA ASP A 49 -9.22 20.99 -6.58
C ASP A 49 -9.80 19.58 -6.82
N ALA A 50 -11.13 19.49 -6.92
CA ALA A 50 -11.84 18.25 -7.22
C ALA A 50 -11.39 17.57 -8.52
N LYS A 51 -10.96 18.33 -9.54
CA LYS A 51 -10.51 17.75 -10.81
C LYS A 51 -9.12 17.12 -10.67
N VAL A 52 -8.26 17.71 -9.84
CA VAL A 52 -6.94 17.15 -9.54
C VAL A 52 -7.11 15.87 -8.73
N LEU A 53 -7.97 15.88 -7.71
CA LEU A 53 -8.36 14.69 -6.94
C LEU A 53 -8.94 13.58 -7.84
N GLU A 54 -9.93 13.89 -8.69
CA GLU A 54 -10.52 12.90 -9.60
C GLU A 54 -9.44 12.28 -10.51
N ARG A 55 -8.51 13.10 -11.02
CA ARG A 55 -7.42 12.61 -11.88
C ARG A 55 -6.44 11.72 -11.12
N ASP A 56 -6.01 12.12 -9.92
CA ASP A 56 -5.05 11.35 -9.11
C ASP A 56 -5.65 10.01 -8.66
N LEU A 57 -6.89 10.02 -8.14
CA LEU A 57 -7.64 8.81 -7.78
C LEU A 57 -7.71 7.82 -8.93
N ARG A 58 -8.07 8.30 -10.14
CA ARG A 58 -8.14 7.44 -11.32
C ARG A 58 -6.78 6.86 -11.68
N ALA A 59 -5.74 7.70 -11.71
CA ALA A 59 -4.40 7.26 -12.07
C ALA A 59 -3.89 6.18 -11.10
N ARG A 60 -4.07 6.37 -9.79
CA ARG A 60 -3.67 5.39 -8.76
C ARG A 60 -4.46 4.10 -8.84
N THR A 61 -5.79 4.17 -8.99
CA THR A 61 -6.60 2.96 -9.16
C THR A 61 -6.21 2.19 -10.42
N GLU A 62 -6.02 2.88 -11.55
CA GLU A 62 -5.61 2.25 -12.81
C GLU A 62 -4.19 1.65 -12.71
N ASP A 63 -3.30 2.25 -11.92
CA ASP A 63 -1.96 1.75 -11.66
C ASP A 63 -1.99 0.50 -10.74
N SER A 64 -2.68 0.56 -9.60
CA SER A 64 -2.86 -0.60 -8.70
C SER A 64 -3.52 -1.78 -9.40
N ARG A 65 -4.52 -1.55 -10.26
CA ARG A 65 -5.15 -2.60 -11.07
C ARG A 65 -4.19 -3.41 -11.93
N ARG A 66 -3.06 -2.84 -12.33
CA ARG A 66 -2.05 -3.56 -13.15
C ARG A 66 -1.27 -4.57 -12.33
N ARG A 67 -1.19 -4.37 -11.01
CA ARG A 67 -0.55 -5.27 -10.04
C ARG A 67 -1.54 -6.27 -9.43
N ASP A 68 -2.84 -6.01 -9.55
CA ASP A 68 -3.92 -6.87 -9.05
C ASP A 68 -3.81 -7.20 -7.55
N PRO A 69 -3.60 -6.20 -6.67
CA PRO A 69 -3.50 -6.47 -5.24
C PRO A 69 -4.85 -6.88 -4.66
N PHE A 70 -4.82 -7.55 -3.52
CA PHE A 70 -6.03 -7.91 -2.77
C PHE A 70 -6.76 -6.67 -2.23
N TYR A 71 -6.00 -5.69 -1.72
CA TYR A 71 -6.51 -4.36 -1.40
C TYR A 71 -5.55 -3.27 -1.86
N ALA A 72 -6.09 -2.08 -2.16
CA ALA A 72 -5.28 -0.90 -2.40
C ALA A 72 -5.94 0.34 -1.81
N PHE A 73 -5.14 1.21 -1.20
CA PHE A 73 -5.56 2.46 -0.57
C PHE A 73 -4.61 3.60 -0.95
N ALA A 74 -5.12 4.82 -0.91
CA ALA A 74 -4.30 6.01 -1.08
C ALA A 74 -4.61 7.06 -0.01
N LEU A 75 -3.56 7.63 0.58
CA LEU A 75 -3.64 8.62 1.65
C LEU A 75 -3.86 10.02 1.09
N TYR A 76 -5.01 10.61 1.37
CA TYR A 76 -5.33 12.01 1.06
C TYR A 76 -5.58 12.77 2.37
N PRO A 77 -4.60 13.45 2.96
CA PRO A 77 -4.83 14.31 4.11
C PRO A 77 -5.62 15.56 3.71
N ASP A 78 -6.25 16.22 4.67
CA ASP A 78 -6.98 17.46 4.42
C ASP A 78 -6.06 18.55 3.86
N GLY A 79 -6.53 19.24 2.82
CA GLY A 79 -5.76 20.30 2.15
C GLY A 79 -4.82 19.83 1.04
N PHE A 80 -4.74 18.53 0.78
CA PHE A 80 -3.98 17.97 -0.34
C PHE A 80 -4.92 17.52 -1.46
N ASP A 81 -4.51 17.80 -2.70
CA ASP A 81 -5.22 17.44 -3.92
C ASP A 81 -4.64 16.21 -4.64
N ASN A 82 -3.54 15.66 -4.12
CA ASN A 82 -2.90 14.42 -4.56
C ASN A 82 -2.58 13.55 -3.34
N ALA A 83 -2.57 12.23 -3.53
CA ALA A 83 -2.26 11.33 -2.42
C ALA A 83 -0.77 11.42 -2.03
N LEU A 84 -0.50 11.37 -0.73
CA LEU A 84 0.87 11.37 -0.21
C LEU A 84 1.51 9.98 -0.20
N ALA A 85 0.68 8.95 -0.07
CA ALA A 85 1.11 7.56 -0.01
C ALA A 85 0.10 6.61 -0.67
N THR A 86 0.58 5.43 -1.04
CA THR A 86 -0.23 4.30 -1.49
C THR A 86 0.10 3.08 -0.64
N LEU A 87 -0.93 2.34 -0.27
CA LEU A 87 -0.84 1.09 0.49
C LEU A 87 -1.49 -0.01 -0.33
N GLU A 88 -0.79 -1.12 -0.54
CA GLU A 88 -1.30 -2.31 -1.21
C GLU A 88 -1.14 -3.52 -0.28
N ILE A 89 -2.10 -4.44 -0.35
CA ILE A 89 -2.02 -5.74 0.31
C ILE A 89 -2.11 -6.82 -0.76
N ASP A 90 -1.15 -7.72 -0.75
CA ASP A 90 -1.12 -8.90 -1.61
C ASP A 90 -1.25 -10.18 -0.79
N LEU A 91 -1.89 -11.18 -1.38
CA LEU A 91 -1.97 -12.53 -0.84
C LEU A 91 -1.09 -13.45 -1.68
N ILE A 92 -0.09 -14.06 -1.05
CA ILE A 92 0.86 -14.97 -1.71
C ILE A 92 0.54 -16.39 -1.29
N HIS A 93 0.16 -17.21 -2.25
CA HIS A 93 -0.05 -18.63 -2.06
C HIS A 93 1.22 -19.42 -2.39
N PRO A 94 1.55 -20.47 -1.63
CA PRO A 94 2.61 -21.38 -2.02
C PRO A 94 2.25 -22.07 -3.34
N ASP A 95 3.26 -22.30 -4.17
CA ASP A 95 3.10 -22.95 -5.47
C ASP A 95 4.21 -24.00 -5.70
N ALA A 96 4.31 -24.51 -6.93
CA ALA A 96 5.34 -25.51 -7.24
C ALA A 96 6.78 -24.98 -7.17
N ALA A 97 7.00 -23.68 -7.37
CA ALA A 97 8.31 -23.05 -7.29
C ALA A 97 8.67 -22.68 -5.84
N VAL A 98 7.68 -22.26 -5.06
CA VAL A 98 7.81 -21.89 -3.65
C VAL A 98 6.78 -22.68 -2.83
N PRO A 99 7.03 -23.98 -2.57
CA PRO A 99 6.07 -24.85 -1.88
C PRO A 99 5.90 -24.51 -0.40
N ARG A 100 6.81 -23.69 0.15
CA ARG A 100 6.73 -23.19 1.51
C ARG A 100 7.25 -21.77 1.57
N ILE A 101 6.38 -20.85 1.98
CA ILE A 101 6.73 -19.45 2.19
C ILE A 101 7.39 -19.31 3.58
N THR A 102 8.52 -18.63 3.64
CA THR A 102 9.26 -18.34 4.87
C THR A 102 9.52 -16.83 5.00
N LEU A 103 9.85 -16.36 6.20
CA LEU A 103 10.21 -14.95 6.41
C LEU A 103 11.47 -14.58 5.62
N ASP A 104 12.46 -15.48 5.54
CA ASP A 104 13.67 -15.25 4.75
C ASP A 104 13.35 -15.13 3.26
N TRP A 105 12.46 -15.98 2.74
CA TRP A 105 12.02 -15.90 1.36
C TRP A 105 11.26 -14.60 1.06
N LEU A 106 10.40 -14.15 1.99
CA LEU A 106 9.70 -12.86 1.87
C LEU A 106 10.71 -11.70 1.90
N ALA A 107 11.68 -11.76 2.82
CA ALA A 107 12.74 -10.77 2.92
C ALA A 107 13.55 -10.68 1.62
N GLU A 108 13.99 -11.81 1.08
CA GLU A 108 14.76 -11.88 -0.16
C GLU A 108 13.95 -11.42 -1.38
N THR A 109 12.70 -11.88 -1.51
CA THR A 109 11.85 -11.62 -2.67
C THR A 109 11.44 -10.16 -2.78
N PHE A 110 11.14 -9.51 -1.64
CA PHE A 110 10.67 -8.13 -1.61
C PHE A 110 11.77 -7.10 -1.34
N SER A 111 13.03 -7.53 -1.29
CA SER A 111 14.18 -6.65 -1.11
C SER A 111 14.75 -6.15 -2.44
N ALA A 112 14.90 -4.85 -2.58
CA ALA A 112 15.65 -4.20 -3.64
C ALA A 112 16.94 -3.59 -3.10
N HIS A 113 17.96 -3.57 -3.95
CA HIS A 113 19.31 -3.11 -3.61
C HIS A 113 19.73 -1.87 -4.41
N ASP A 114 18.78 -1.28 -5.15
CA ASP A 114 19.03 -0.19 -6.10
C ASP A 114 19.54 1.09 -5.42
N PHE A 115 19.11 1.35 -4.18
CA PHE A 115 19.45 2.54 -3.39
C PHE A 115 20.11 2.18 -2.05
N GLY A 116 21.01 1.19 -2.08
CA GLY A 116 21.66 0.64 -0.89
C GLY A 116 20.93 -0.58 -0.34
N PRO A 117 21.49 -1.22 0.69
CA PRO A 117 20.87 -2.41 1.27
C PRO A 117 19.56 -2.03 1.98
N PRO A 118 18.52 -2.86 1.85
CA PRO A 118 17.30 -2.68 2.61
C PRO A 118 17.55 -2.90 4.10
N LEU A 119 16.84 -2.17 4.94
CA LEU A 119 16.81 -2.42 6.38
C LEU A 119 15.74 -3.48 6.67
N ILE A 120 16.18 -4.68 7.00
CA ILE A 120 15.32 -5.84 7.26
C ILE A 120 15.30 -6.11 8.76
N THR A 121 14.10 -6.11 9.35
CA THR A 121 13.90 -6.32 10.79
C THR A 121 12.82 -7.38 11.02
N PRO A 122 13.14 -8.54 11.62
CA PRO A 122 12.14 -9.47 12.09
C PRO A 122 11.23 -8.81 13.12
N THR A 123 9.93 -9.08 13.04
CA THR A 123 8.94 -8.50 13.93
C THR A 123 7.77 -9.46 14.13
N ASP A 124 6.89 -9.14 15.07
CA ASP A 124 5.65 -9.88 15.29
C ASP A 124 4.50 -8.89 15.19
N ILE A 125 3.46 -9.27 14.46
CA ILE A 125 2.19 -8.55 14.40
C ILE A 125 1.06 -9.46 14.92
N PRO A 126 -0.13 -8.93 15.23
CA PRO A 126 -1.17 -9.71 15.91
C PRO A 126 -1.56 -11.03 15.21
N ILE A 127 -1.48 -11.09 13.88
CA ILE A 127 -1.82 -12.30 13.11
C ILE A 127 -0.68 -13.30 12.96
N GLY A 128 0.57 -12.95 13.30
CA GLY A 128 1.70 -13.87 13.21
C GLY A 128 3.07 -13.20 13.06
N PRO A 129 4.13 -14.00 12.94
CA PRO A 129 5.48 -13.51 12.72
C PRO A 129 5.60 -12.84 11.34
N ALA A 130 6.43 -11.80 11.27
CA ALA A 130 6.60 -10.98 10.09
C ALA A 130 8.04 -10.51 9.92
N VAL A 131 8.34 -10.03 8.71
CA VAL A 131 9.57 -9.30 8.41
C VAL A 131 9.21 -7.92 7.89
N ARG A 132 9.80 -6.89 8.51
CA ARG A 132 9.69 -5.50 8.09
C ARG A 132 10.88 -5.16 7.21
N ILE A 133 10.64 -4.66 6.02
CA ILE A 133 11.66 -4.26 5.04
C ILE A 133 11.47 -2.77 4.78
N ARG A 134 12.49 -1.97 5.07
CA ARG A 134 12.52 -0.53 4.76
C ARG A 134 13.56 -0.27 3.69
N GLN A 135 13.12 0.29 2.57
CA GLN A 135 13.95 0.44 1.38
C GLN A 135 13.49 1.61 0.51
N ASN A 136 14.28 1.91 -0.50
CA ASN A 136 14.08 3.01 -1.44
C ASN A 136 14.19 2.48 -2.88
N PHE A 137 13.32 2.97 -3.74
CA PHE A 137 13.29 2.67 -5.18
C PHE A 137 13.43 3.97 -5.99
N ALA A 138 13.93 3.84 -7.22
CA ALA A 138 13.68 4.85 -8.24
C ALA A 138 12.37 4.49 -8.92
N THR A 139 11.43 5.42 -8.96
CA THR A 139 10.36 5.32 -9.95
C THR A 139 10.95 5.38 -11.35
N ALA A 140 10.35 4.63 -12.28
CA ALA A 140 10.78 4.64 -13.67
C ALA A 140 10.78 6.08 -14.21
N ALA A 141 11.92 6.52 -14.73
CA ALA A 141 12.07 7.85 -15.30
C ALA A 141 11.04 8.06 -16.42
N THR A 142 10.32 9.18 -16.38
CA THR A 142 9.31 9.51 -17.41
C THR A 142 9.95 9.87 -18.76
N SER A 143 11.26 10.15 -18.77
CA SER A 143 12.05 10.44 -19.96
C SER A 143 13.56 10.22 -19.73
N SER A 144 14.33 10.09 -20.81
CA SER A 144 15.79 9.93 -20.74
C SER A 144 16.46 11.18 -20.17
N GLY A 145 17.02 11.09 -18.97
CA GLY A 145 17.72 12.19 -18.28
C GLY A 145 17.02 12.70 -17.01
N ASP A 146 15.82 12.21 -16.72
CA ASP A 146 15.14 12.42 -15.43
C ASP A 146 15.71 11.42 -14.40
N PRO A 147 16.24 11.87 -13.24
CA PRO A 147 16.80 10.98 -12.23
C PRO A 147 15.77 10.02 -11.60
N GLY A 148 14.49 10.17 -11.94
CA GLY A 148 13.39 9.43 -11.30
C GLY A 148 13.04 10.08 -9.96
N ILE A 149 11.83 9.82 -9.49
CA ILE A 149 11.39 10.24 -8.15
C ILE A 149 11.77 9.14 -7.17
N LEU A 150 12.42 9.52 -6.06
CA LEU A 150 12.68 8.61 -4.95
C LEU A 150 11.34 8.13 -4.38
N LEU A 151 11.14 6.82 -4.41
CA LEU A 151 10.02 6.15 -3.80
C LEU A 151 10.52 5.46 -2.55
N GLU A 152 10.11 5.98 -1.40
CA GLU A 152 10.37 5.35 -0.12
C GLU A 152 9.30 4.29 0.11
N THR A 153 9.67 3.14 0.67
CA THR A 153 8.74 2.03 0.86
C THR A 153 9.04 1.27 2.14
N ILE A 154 7.96 0.91 2.83
CA ILE A 154 7.96 -0.05 3.92
C ILE A 154 7.10 -1.25 3.53
N THR A 155 7.63 -2.45 3.74
CA THR A 155 6.95 -3.69 3.44
C THR A 155 6.92 -4.57 4.68
N TYR A 156 5.77 -5.17 4.97
CA TYR A 156 5.64 -6.23 5.96
C TYR A 156 5.27 -7.52 5.23
N GLY A 157 6.20 -8.46 5.17
CA GLY A 157 5.92 -9.84 4.79
C GLY A 157 5.49 -10.62 6.01
N VAL A 158 4.25 -11.09 6.04
CA VAL A 158 3.61 -11.70 7.21
C VAL A 158 3.30 -13.16 6.93
N LEU A 159 3.54 -14.03 7.91
CA LEU A 159 3.07 -15.41 7.93
C LEU A 159 1.93 -15.55 8.95
N PRO A 160 0.66 -15.45 8.54
CA PRO A 160 -0.45 -15.56 9.47
C PRO A 160 -0.48 -16.94 10.14
N THR A 161 -0.73 -16.96 11.44
CA THR A 161 -0.72 -18.18 12.25
C THR A 161 -1.86 -19.09 11.81
N GLY A 162 -1.51 -20.29 11.34
CA GLY A 162 -2.48 -21.27 10.84
C GLY A 162 -2.72 -21.25 9.32
N ALA A 163 -2.15 -20.26 8.61
CA ALA A 163 -2.20 -20.15 7.16
C ALA A 163 -1.00 -20.84 6.48
N GLU A 164 -1.22 -21.32 5.27
CA GLU A 164 -0.13 -21.67 4.33
C GLU A 164 0.31 -20.48 3.47
N SER A 165 -0.60 -19.54 3.26
CA SER A 165 -0.40 -18.32 2.47
C SER A 165 0.24 -17.21 3.31
N ALA A 166 0.99 -16.34 2.66
CA ALA A 166 1.55 -15.14 3.27
C ALA A 166 0.76 -13.90 2.85
N LEU A 167 0.80 -12.87 3.70
CA LEU A 167 0.31 -11.54 3.35
C LEU A 167 1.50 -10.61 3.16
N VAL A 168 1.45 -9.78 2.13
CA VAL A 168 2.41 -8.71 1.94
C VAL A 168 1.66 -7.40 2.03
N PHE A 169 2.01 -6.61 3.04
CA PHE A 169 1.58 -5.23 3.17
C PHE A 169 2.70 -4.35 2.62
N LEU A 170 2.40 -3.48 1.67
CA LEU A 170 3.37 -2.55 1.09
C LEU A 170 2.80 -1.15 1.16
N MET A 171 3.53 -0.23 1.81
CA MET A 171 3.21 1.19 1.78
C MET A 171 4.37 1.96 1.17
N SER A 172 4.06 2.86 0.23
CA SER A 172 5.04 3.66 -0.49
C SER A 172 4.63 5.13 -0.57
N TRP A 173 5.62 6.02 -0.53
CA TRP A 173 5.43 7.46 -0.63
C TRP A 173 6.62 8.12 -1.36
N THR A 174 6.38 9.28 -1.95
CA THR A 174 7.39 10.03 -2.71
C THR A 174 7.69 11.40 -2.13
N VAL A 175 6.90 11.84 -1.14
CA VAL A 175 7.05 13.16 -0.53
C VAL A 175 8.19 13.10 0.49
N PRO A 176 9.24 13.92 0.36
CA PRO A 176 10.32 13.93 1.33
C PRO A 176 9.85 14.49 2.68
N GLY A 177 10.43 13.96 3.77
CA GLY A 177 10.24 14.52 5.11
C GLY A 177 8.97 14.08 5.83
N ILE A 178 8.26 13.06 5.32
CA ILE A 178 7.13 12.41 6.01
C ILE A 178 7.44 10.95 6.40
N ALA A 179 8.71 10.53 6.35
CA ALA A 179 9.09 9.14 6.50
C ALA A 179 8.72 8.60 7.90
N ASP A 180 8.97 9.37 8.97
CA ASP A 180 8.65 8.96 10.33
C ASP A 180 7.14 8.79 10.51
N GLU A 181 6.34 9.72 9.99
CA GLU A 181 4.88 9.67 10.02
C GLU A 181 4.32 8.49 9.21
N MET A 182 4.90 8.20 8.03
CA MET A 182 4.47 7.06 7.20
C MET A 182 4.89 5.72 7.83
N GLU A 183 6.05 5.65 8.47
CA GLU A 183 6.49 4.46 9.19
C GLU A 183 5.61 4.18 10.43
N GLU A 184 5.20 5.22 11.15
CA GLU A 184 4.23 5.10 12.26
C GLU A 184 2.85 4.68 11.75
N ALA A 185 2.34 5.33 10.70
CA ALA A 185 1.06 4.97 10.09
C ALA A 185 1.05 3.52 9.58
N ALA A 186 2.12 3.08 8.92
CA ALA A 186 2.26 1.69 8.48
C ALA A 186 2.26 0.72 9.68
N ALA A 187 3.01 1.05 10.73
CA ALA A 187 3.09 0.22 11.93
C ALA A 187 1.74 0.11 12.67
N ASP A 188 0.90 1.13 12.61
CA ASP A 188 -0.43 1.10 13.22
C ASP A 188 -1.46 0.38 12.34
N ILE A 189 -1.48 0.66 11.04
CA ILE A 189 -2.41 0.02 10.11
C ILE A 189 -2.12 -1.50 10.03
N VAL A 190 -0.86 -1.92 9.96
CA VAL A 190 -0.51 -3.35 9.85
C VAL A 190 -0.98 -4.16 11.07
N LYS A 191 -1.10 -3.55 12.26
CA LYS A 191 -1.64 -4.21 13.45
C LYS A 191 -3.14 -4.49 13.35
N THR A 192 -3.84 -3.84 12.43
CA THR A 192 -5.28 -4.04 12.19
C THR A 192 -5.55 -5.20 11.24
N LEU A 193 -4.51 -5.77 10.61
CA LEU A 193 -4.67 -6.91 9.74
C LEU A 193 -5.34 -8.07 10.47
N SER A 194 -6.29 -8.71 9.80
CA SER A 194 -7.02 -9.86 10.29
C SER A 194 -7.21 -10.86 9.16
N VAL A 195 -7.30 -12.14 9.51
CA VAL A 195 -7.54 -13.23 8.56
C VAL A 195 -8.56 -14.21 9.12
N ALA A 196 -9.37 -14.80 8.24
CA ALA A 196 -10.26 -15.90 8.57
C ALA A 196 -10.12 -17.06 7.57
N PHE A 197 -10.43 -18.28 8.05
CA PHE A 197 -10.11 -19.57 7.40
C PHE A 197 -11.35 -20.44 7.17
#